data_AF-A0A972WTT7-F1
#
_entry.id   AF-A0A972WTT7-F1
#
_cell.length_a   1.000
_cell.length_b   1.000
_cell.length_c   1.000
_cell.angle_alpha   90.00
_cell.angle_beta   90.00
_cell.angle_gamma   90.00
#
_symmetry.space_group_name_H-M   'P 1'
#
loop_
_entity.id
_entity.type
_entity.pdbx_description
1 polymer ?
#
loop_
_entity_poly.entity_id
_entity_poly.type
_entity_poly.pdbx_seq_one_letter_code
_entity_poly.pdbx_strand_id
1 'polypeptide(L)'
;TGTISLFADNVSSGLEPVFSFTYDRTVLMPDGRRKTEEVSDFAYRLFRQLKGETAPLTDAFVDVQTLMPRDHVVMQAAVQKYVDSSISKTINCPEDISFEAFRDVYRQAYALGCKGCTTYRPNAVTGAVLATKREEPEQPVVPVTELGAEPRGQEIIHLMEPLDRPGALPGRTYKIKWPDSDHAIYITLNDIEQAGRRRPFEVFINSKNMEHFAWTVALTRMISAVFRRGGDVSFVVDELKAVFDPRGGHWMKGKYVPSLLAAIGGVIEEHMLEIGFLTPRDNLELDLGKPRQVVNLGGAPGQCPSCGSVALIRQEGCDLCTACGYSKCG
;
A
#
# COMPACT_ATOMS: atom_id res chain seq x y z
N THR A 1 -11.92 0.46 -12.30
CA THR A 1 -12.20 0.16 -13.72
C THR A 1 -11.12 0.67 -14.67
N GLY A 2 -9.87 0.86 -14.23
CA GLY A 2 -8.82 1.50 -15.05
C GLY A 2 -8.62 0.87 -16.43
N THR A 3 -8.28 -0.42 -16.51
CA THR A 3 -8.06 -1.09 -17.82
C THR A 3 -9.34 -1.28 -18.64
N ILE A 4 -10.48 -1.48 -17.97
CA ILE A 4 -11.75 -1.73 -18.66
C ILE A 4 -12.26 -0.46 -19.34
N SER A 5 -12.13 0.71 -18.70
CA SER A 5 -12.57 1.97 -19.29
C SER A 5 -11.76 2.33 -20.55
N LEU A 6 -10.49 1.95 -20.57
CA LEU A 6 -9.62 2.06 -21.75
C LEU A 6 -10.08 1.16 -22.90
N PHE A 7 -10.46 -0.09 -22.61
CA PHE A 7 -11.02 -1.00 -23.61
C PHE A 7 -12.37 -0.50 -24.14
N ALA A 8 -13.16 0.14 -23.28
CA ALA A 8 -14.40 0.81 -23.64
C ALA A 8 -14.16 2.19 -24.28
N ASP A 9 -13.23 2.26 -25.24
CA ASP A 9 -12.89 3.45 -26.03
C ASP A 9 -12.45 4.67 -25.20
N ASN A 10 -11.72 4.39 -24.10
CA ASN A 10 -11.21 5.39 -23.17
C ASN A 10 -12.28 6.34 -22.60
N VAL A 11 -13.40 5.77 -22.14
CA VAL A 11 -14.35 6.49 -21.29
C VAL A 11 -13.80 6.71 -19.88
N SER A 12 -14.44 7.60 -19.12
CA SER A 12 -14.11 7.87 -17.73
C SER A 12 -14.18 6.61 -16.84
N SER A 13 -13.29 6.55 -15.86
CA SER A 13 -13.19 5.39 -14.97
C SER A 13 -14.20 5.45 -13.81
N GLY A 14 -15.33 4.76 -13.95
CA GLY A 14 -16.33 4.69 -12.88
C GLY A 14 -16.97 6.06 -12.65
N LEU A 15 -16.93 6.56 -11.41
CA LEU A 15 -17.39 7.90 -11.05
C LEU A 15 -16.26 8.94 -10.98
N GLU A 16 -15.06 8.58 -11.47
CA GLU A 16 -13.95 9.52 -11.53
C GLU A 16 -14.20 10.55 -12.64
N PRO A 17 -13.91 11.85 -12.40
CA PRO A 17 -13.86 12.82 -13.47
C PRO A 17 -12.72 12.50 -14.42
N VAL A 18 -12.80 13.04 -15.64
CA VAL A 18 -11.74 12.91 -16.64
C VAL A 18 -10.48 13.59 -16.09
N PHE A 19 -9.35 12.88 -16.10
CA PHE A 19 -8.08 13.43 -15.61
C PHE A 19 -7.56 14.57 -16.50
N SER A 20 -7.55 14.32 -17.81
CA SER A 20 -7.29 15.28 -18.88
C SER A 20 -8.00 14.77 -20.14
N PHE A 21 -8.46 15.68 -21.01
CA PHE A 21 -9.12 15.30 -22.26
C PHE A 21 -8.18 14.66 -23.27
N THR A 22 -6.88 14.99 -23.20
CA THR A 22 -5.80 14.37 -23.96
C THR A 22 -4.59 14.15 -23.05
N TYR A 23 -3.94 13.00 -23.17
CA TYR A 23 -2.73 12.69 -22.41
C TYR A 23 -1.91 11.58 -23.07
N ASP A 24 -0.61 11.59 -22.79
CA ASP A 24 0.31 10.55 -23.25
C ASP A 24 0.28 9.35 -22.31
N ARG A 25 0.16 8.16 -22.89
CA ARG A 25 0.21 6.90 -22.16
C ARG A 25 1.37 6.05 -22.64
N THR A 26 2.16 5.57 -21.69
CA THR A 26 3.26 4.65 -21.97
C THR A 26 2.79 3.20 -21.83
N VAL A 27 2.92 2.43 -22.90
CA VAL A 27 2.59 1.01 -22.97
C VAL A 27 3.88 0.21 -23.11
N LEU A 28 4.02 -0.85 -22.30
CA LEU A 28 5.11 -1.80 -22.43
C LEU A 28 4.77 -2.81 -23.53
N MET A 29 5.59 -2.85 -24.56
CA MET A 29 5.43 -3.76 -25.70
C MET A 29 5.96 -5.16 -25.37
N PRO A 30 5.54 -6.21 -26.08
CA PRO A 30 6.02 -7.59 -25.85
C PRO A 30 7.54 -7.76 -25.98
N ASP A 31 8.21 -6.88 -26.73
CA ASP A 31 9.67 -6.85 -26.90
C ASP A 31 10.40 -6.10 -25.76
N GLY A 32 9.68 -5.66 -24.73
CA GLY A 32 10.21 -4.92 -23.59
C GLY A 32 10.44 -3.43 -23.85
N ARG A 33 10.21 -2.93 -25.07
CA ARG A 33 10.30 -1.48 -25.35
C ARG A 33 9.06 -0.75 -24.84
N ARG A 34 9.23 0.52 -24.47
CA ARG A 34 8.13 1.40 -24.10
C ARG A 34 7.67 2.17 -25.34
N LYS A 35 6.38 2.12 -25.64
CA LYS A 35 5.73 2.92 -26.67
C LYS A 35 4.84 3.95 -26.00
N THR A 36 4.98 5.21 -26.38
CA THR A 36 4.07 6.27 -25.95
C THR A 36 2.98 6.44 -27.01
N GLU A 37 1.73 6.48 -26.59
CA GLU A 37 0.58 6.76 -27.44
C GLU A 37 -0.23 7.90 -26.82
N GLU A 38 -0.61 8.88 -27.64
CA GLU A 38 -1.57 9.90 -27.22
C GLU A 38 -2.96 9.26 -27.15
N VAL A 39 -3.63 9.46 -26.03
CA VAL A 39 -4.98 8.96 -25.78
C VAL A 39 -5.89 10.15 -25.50
N SER A 40 -7.11 10.10 -26.02
CA SER A 40 -8.14 11.11 -25.79
C SER A 40 -9.39 10.51 -25.15
N ASP A 41 -10.09 11.30 -24.34
CA ASP A 41 -11.39 10.92 -23.79
C ASP A 41 -12.44 10.78 -24.91
N PHE A 42 -13.30 9.77 -24.80
CA PHE A 42 -14.34 9.48 -25.78
C PHE A 42 -15.28 10.67 -26.04
N ALA A 43 -15.82 11.27 -24.97
CA ALA A 43 -16.82 12.32 -25.08
C ALA A 43 -16.20 13.60 -25.67
N TYR A 44 -14.96 13.90 -25.29
CA TYR A 44 -14.18 14.98 -25.89
C TYR A 44 -13.99 14.79 -27.40
N ARG A 45 -13.53 13.61 -27.83
CA ARG A 45 -13.34 13.30 -29.25
C ARG A 45 -14.65 13.35 -30.04
N LEU A 46 -15.74 12.81 -29.49
CA LEU A 46 -17.06 12.85 -30.12
C LEU A 46 -17.56 14.29 -30.28
N PHE A 47 -17.37 15.14 -29.26
CA PHE A 47 -17.75 16.54 -29.34
C PHE A 47 -17.00 17.27 -30.45
N ARG A 48 -15.68 17.06 -30.56
CA ARG A 48 -14.85 17.63 -31.65
C ARG A 48 -15.33 17.18 -33.03
N GLN A 49 -15.67 15.90 -33.18
CA GLN A 49 -16.22 15.37 -34.43
C GLN A 49 -17.57 16.01 -34.82
N LEU A 50 -18.44 16.26 -33.83
CA LEU A 50 -19.80 16.78 -34.07
C LEU A 50 -19.86 18.31 -34.21
N LYS A 51 -19.00 19.04 -33.50
CA LYS A 51 -19.03 20.51 -33.42
C LYS A 51 -17.89 21.18 -34.16
N GLY A 52 -16.89 20.41 -34.60
CA GLY A 52 -15.67 20.88 -35.25
C GLY A 52 -14.50 20.96 -34.28
N GLU A 53 -13.29 20.76 -34.81
CA GLU A 53 -12.05 20.68 -34.02
C GLU A 53 -11.76 21.93 -33.19
N THR A 54 -12.18 23.10 -33.65
CA THR A 54 -11.92 24.39 -32.98
C THR A 54 -13.11 24.92 -32.18
N ALA A 55 -14.21 24.16 -32.08
CA ALA A 55 -15.37 24.60 -31.33
C ALA A 55 -15.02 24.85 -29.85
N PRO A 56 -15.54 25.92 -29.22
CA PRO A 56 -15.33 26.15 -27.80
C PRO A 56 -15.96 25.02 -27.00
N LEU A 57 -15.22 24.51 -26.02
CA LEU A 57 -15.75 23.53 -25.08
C LEU A 57 -16.80 24.23 -24.20
N THR A 58 -17.87 23.51 -23.89
CA THR A 58 -18.90 23.98 -22.96
C THR A 58 -18.46 23.78 -21.51
N ASP A 59 -19.13 24.44 -20.56
CA ASP A 59 -18.86 24.32 -19.11
C ASP A 59 -19.02 22.89 -18.54
N ALA A 60 -19.60 21.96 -19.30
CA ALA A 60 -19.67 20.54 -18.94
C ALA A 60 -18.33 19.79 -19.09
N PHE A 61 -17.37 20.34 -19.84
CA PHE A 61 -16.03 19.76 -19.99
C PHE A 61 -15.14 20.22 -18.84
N VAL A 62 -15.33 19.57 -17.69
CA VAL A 62 -14.53 19.78 -16.48
C VAL A 62 -13.56 18.62 -16.31
N ASP A 63 -12.32 18.91 -15.96
CA ASP A 63 -11.28 17.93 -15.67
C ASP A 63 -10.90 17.92 -14.18
N VAL A 64 -10.01 17.02 -13.79
CA VAL A 64 -9.54 16.93 -12.40
C VAL A 64 -8.86 18.23 -11.94
N GLN A 65 -8.16 18.95 -12.82
CA GLN A 65 -7.35 20.11 -12.44
C GLN A 65 -8.20 21.30 -11.97
N THR A 66 -9.46 21.32 -12.39
CA THR A 66 -10.41 22.41 -12.11
C THR A 66 -11.36 22.12 -10.95
N LEU A 67 -11.33 20.91 -10.38
CA LEU A 67 -12.23 20.49 -9.30
C LEU A 67 -11.62 20.71 -7.91
N MET A 68 -12.44 21.21 -6.98
CA MET A 68 -12.02 21.32 -5.58
C MET A 68 -12.16 19.96 -4.87
N PRO A 69 -11.37 19.68 -3.81
CA PRO A 69 -11.50 18.46 -3.03
C PRO A 69 -12.93 18.19 -2.54
N ARG A 70 -13.65 19.27 -2.17
CA ARG A 70 -15.04 19.20 -1.74
C ARG A 70 -15.97 18.68 -2.83
N ASP A 71 -15.76 19.06 -4.09
CA ASP A 71 -16.64 18.65 -5.19
C ASP A 71 -16.55 17.14 -5.42
N HIS A 72 -15.34 16.58 -5.28
CA HIS A 72 -15.15 15.14 -5.31
C HIS A 72 -15.88 14.41 -4.17
N VAL A 73 -15.82 14.95 -2.95
CA VAL A 73 -16.50 14.35 -1.78
C VAL A 73 -18.02 14.41 -1.95
N VAL A 74 -18.56 15.54 -2.41
CA VAL A 74 -19.99 15.71 -2.65
C VAL A 74 -20.48 14.71 -3.71
N MET A 75 -19.72 14.53 -4.79
CA MET A 75 -20.04 13.53 -5.82
C MET A 75 -20.04 12.11 -5.25
N GLN A 76 -19.03 11.74 -4.46
CA GLN A 76 -18.98 10.43 -3.83
C GLN A 76 -20.17 10.21 -2.89
N ALA A 77 -20.51 11.20 -2.05
CA ALA A 77 -21.63 11.13 -1.13
C ALA A 77 -22.99 11.03 -1.86
N ALA A 78 -23.15 11.71 -2.99
CA ALA A 78 -24.35 11.64 -3.80
C ALA A 78 -24.62 10.21 -4.29
N VAL A 79 -23.57 9.53 -4.76
CA VAL A 79 -23.66 8.13 -5.24
C VAL A 79 -23.76 7.15 -4.07
N GLN A 80 -23.10 7.42 -2.94
CA GLN A 80 -23.03 6.50 -1.79
C GLN A 80 -24.40 6.12 -1.22
N LYS A 81 -25.41 6.98 -1.37
CA LYS A 81 -26.81 6.73 -0.94
C LYS A 81 -27.45 5.52 -1.63
N TYR A 82 -26.97 5.17 -2.82
CA TYR A 82 -27.53 4.10 -3.66
C TYR A 82 -26.61 2.87 -3.74
N VAL A 83 -25.53 2.84 -2.96
CA VAL A 83 -24.54 1.77 -2.96
C VAL A 83 -24.48 1.16 -1.56
N ASP A 84 -24.77 -0.13 -1.46
CA ASP A 84 -24.75 -0.91 -0.21
C ASP A 84 -23.32 -1.18 0.31
N SER A 85 -22.38 -1.32 -0.61
CA SER A 85 -20.94 -1.44 -0.39
C SER A 85 -20.26 -0.07 -0.31
N SER A 86 -18.92 -0.05 -0.32
CA SER A 86 -18.12 1.18 -0.40
C SER A 86 -17.85 1.58 -1.85
N ILE A 87 -17.46 2.84 -2.06
CA ILE A 87 -17.13 3.41 -3.37
C ILE A 87 -15.61 3.63 -3.46
N SER A 88 -15.00 3.15 -4.55
CA SER A 88 -13.62 3.50 -4.90
C SER A 88 -13.64 4.84 -5.65
N LYS A 89 -13.24 5.91 -4.96
CA LYS A 89 -13.12 7.28 -5.48
C LYS A 89 -11.87 7.93 -4.91
N THR A 90 -11.10 8.59 -5.78
CA THR A 90 -9.94 9.40 -5.40
C THR A 90 -10.34 10.87 -5.27
N ILE A 91 -10.07 11.47 -4.12
CA ILE A 91 -10.21 12.91 -3.88
C ILE A 91 -8.87 13.57 -4.21
N ASN A 92 -8.76 14.19 -5.39
CA ASN A 92 -7.55 14.90 -5.78
C ASN A 92 -7.43 16.19 -4.95
N CYS A 93 -6.24 16.39 -4.40
CA CYS A 93 -5.92 17.50 -3.52
C CYS A 93 -4.78 18.32 -4.13
N PRO A 94 -4.88 19.67 -4.15
CA PRO A 94 -3.78 20.53 -4.58
C PRO A 94 -2.49 20.26 -3.79
N GLU A 95 -1.34 20.45 -4.44
CA GLU A 95 -0.04 20.25 -3.78
C GLU A 95 0.16 21.23 -2.62
N ASP A 96 -0.39 22.44 -2.71
CA ASP A 96 -0.28 23.52 -1.72
C ASP A 96 -1.43 23.54 -0.68
N ILE A 97 -2.29 22.51 -0.66
CA ILE A 97 -3.42 22.44 0.29
C ILE A 97 -2.94 22.54 1.75
N SER A 98 -3.59 23.41 2.54
CA SER A 98 -3.29 23.56 3.97
C SER A 98 -3.69 22.31 4.75
N PHE A 99 -3.06 22.10 5.90
CA PHE A 99 -3.41 21.00 6.80
C PHE A 99 -4.88 21.09 7.24
N GLU A 100 -5.37 22.29 7.55
CA GLU A 100 -6.75 22.52 7.98
C GLU A 100 -7.74 22.12 6.89
N ALA A 101 -7.47 22.51 5.64
CA ALA A 101 -8.31 22.18 4.49
C ALA A 101 -8.26 20.68 4.18
N PHE A 102 -7.07 20.07 4.21
CA PHE A 102 -6.91 18.64 3.98
C PHE A 102 -7.61 17.79 5.06
N ARG A 103 -7.48 18.17 6.34
CA ARG A 103 -8.23 17.55 7.45
C ARG A 103 -9.74 17.68 7.23
N ASP A 104 -10.19 18.83 6.73
CA ASP A 104 -11.60 19.08 6.52
C ASP A 104 -12.22 18.19 5.44
N VAL A 105 -11.44 17.73 4.43
CA VAL A 105 -11.88 16.72 3.45
C VAL A 105 -12.44 15.48 4.14
N TYR A 106 -11.71 14.92 5.10
CA TYR A 106 -12.16 13.73 5.85
C TYR A 106 -13.36 14.02 6.75
N ARG A 107 -13.40 15.21 7.38
CA ARG A 107 -14.53 15.62 8.21
C ARG A 107 -15.81 15.75 7.39
N GLN A 108 -15.71 16.35 6.19
CA GLN A 108 -16.82 16.46 5.26
C GLN A 108 -17.27 15.09 4.76
N ALA A 109 -16.34 14.21 4.37
CA ALA A 109 -16.68 12.86 3.94
C ALA A 109 -17.43 12.07 5.03
N TYR A 110 -16.97 12.16 6.27
CA TYR A 110 -17.66 11.57 7.41
C TYR A 110 -19.05 12.18 7.64
N ALA A 111 -19.16 13.51 7.67
CA ALA A 111 -20.42 14.22 7.88
C ALA A 111 -21.46 13.93 6.79
N LEU A 112 -21.02 13.69 5.55
CA LEU A 112 -21.87 13.37 4.42
C LEU A 112 -22.19 11.87 4.30
N GLY A 113 -21.69 11.03 5.21
CA GLY A 113 -21.99 9.60 5.28
C GLY A 113 -21.23 8.74 4.27
N CYS A 114 -20.07 9.19 3.77
CA CYS A 114 -19.19 8.36 2.95
C CYS A 114 -18.65 7.19 3.77
N LYS A 115 -18.67 5.98 3.21
CA LYS A 115 -18.16 4.76 3.89
C LYS A 115 -16.64 4.61 3.83
N GLY A 116 -15.98 5.43 3.01
CA GLY A 116 -14.53 5.50 2.86
C GLY A 116 -14.13 6.83 2.20
N CYS A 117 -12.86 7.18 2.27
CA CYS A 117 -12.33 8.40 1.66
C CYS A 117 -10.86 8.19 1.33
N THR A 118 -10.51 8.26 0.04
CA THR A 118 -9.13 8.11 -0.44
C THR A 118 -8.68 9.43 -1.06
N THR A 119 -7.60 10.01 -0.56
CA THR A 119 -7.05 11.28 -1.07
C THR A 119 -5.78 11.03 -1.87
N TYR A 120 -5.59 11.77 -2.95
CA TYR A 120 -4.31 11.84 -3.66
C TYR A 120 -3.82 13.29 -3.70
N ARG A 121 -2.60 13.51 -3.20
CA ARG A 121 -1.91 14.81 -3.26
C ARG A 121 -0.60 14.59 -4.02
N PRO A 122 -0.39 15.26 -5.16
CA PRO A 122 0.87 15.20 -5.89
C PRO A 122 2.05 15.57 -4.99
N ASN A 123 3.18 14.90 -5.16
CA ASN A 123 4.46 15.30 -4.57
C ASN A 123 5.62 14.87 -5.48
N ALA A 124 6.78 15.51 -5.27
CA ALA A 124 8.00 15.31 -6.06
C ALA A 124 8.54 13.86 -6.07
N VAL A 125 8.15 13.02 -5.11
CA VAL A 125 8.65 11.64 -4.97
C VAL A 125 7.73 10.63 -5.65
N THR A 126 6.41 10.78 -5.52
CA THR A 126 5.43 9.85 -6.08
C THR A 126 5.22 10.07 -7.58
N GLY A 127 5.51 11.27 -8.09
CA GLY A 127 5.25 11.65 -9.48
C GLY A 127 3.77 11.59 -9.86
N ALA A 128 3.44 12.08 -11.05
CA ALA A 128 2.12 11.89 -11.65
C ALA A 128 2.14 10.66 -12.57
N VAL A 129 1.23 9.70 -12.34
CA VAL A 129 1.09 8.51 -13.20
C VAL A 129 0.56 8.87 -14.59
N LEU A 130 -0.16 9.99 -14.68
CA LEU A 130 -0.68 10.59 -15.90
C LEU A 130 -0.12 12.01 -15.98
N ALA A 131 0.56 12.35 -17.08
CA ALA A 131 1.16 13.66 -17.28
C ALA A 131 0.49 14.37 -18.46
N THR A 132 0.00 15.58 -18.23
CA THR A 132 -0.40 16.50 -19.29
C THR A 132 0.86 17.17 -19.83
N LYS A 133 1.45 16.60 -20.89
CA LYS A 133 2.73 17.01 -21.53
C LYS A 133 3.87 17.28 -20.53
N ARG A 134 4.90 16.43 -20.57
CA ARG A 134 6.20 16.77 -20.00
C ARG A 134 6.71 18.03 -20.71
N GLU A 135 6.86 19.14 -19.99
CA GLU A 135 8.00 20.00 -20.28
C GLU A 135 9.24 19.15 -20.01
N GLU A 136 9.99 18.87 -21.07
CA GLU A 136 11.26 18.16 -20.95
C GLU A 136 12.15 18.97 -20.01
N PRO A 137 12.60 18.41 -18.88
CA PRO A 137 13.71 19.02 -18.18
C PRO A 137 14.90 18.92 -19.15
N GLU A 138 15.47 20.07 -19.54
CA GLU A 138 16.77 20.11 -20.19
C GLU A 138 17.74 19.23 -19.38
N GLN A 139 18.17 18.13 -19.99
CA GLN A 139 19.18 17.28 -19.39
C GLN A 139 20.50 18.07 -19.44
N PRO A 140 21.15 18.36 -18.29
CA PRO A 140 22.49 18.91 -18.34
C PRO A 140 23.42 17.85 -18.92
N VAL A 141 24.01 18.16 -20.07
CA VAL A 141 25.12 17.38 -20.62
C VAL A 141 26.28 17.51 -19.64
N VAL A 142 26.61 16.44 -18.92
CA VAL A 142 27.76 16.42 -18.02
C VAL A 142 29.01 16.11 -18.85
N PRO A 143 30.00 17.01 -18.97
CA PRO A 143 31.28 16.66 -19.54
C PRO A 143 32.04 15.84 -18.49
N VAL A 144 32.53 14.67 -18.90
CA VAL A 144 33.46 13.89 -18.08
C VAL A 144 34.78 14.67 -18.01
N THR A 145 35.08 15.23 -16.84
CA THR A 145 36.42 15.72 -16.50
C THR A 145 36.81 15.29 -15.09
N GLU A 146 38.12 15.08 -14.94
CA GLU A 146 38.81 14.28 -13.94
C GLU A 146 38.69 14.78 -12.49
N LEU A 147 38.95 13.83 -11.59
CA LEU A 147 39.04 13.99 -10.14
C LEU A 147 39.98 15.11 -9.71
N GLY A 148 39.48 16.00 -8.84
CA GLY A 148 40.31 16.75 -7.90
C GLY A 148 39.80 18.17 -7.61
N ALA A 149 38.99 18.33 -6.55
CA ALA A 149 39.05 19.47 -5.62
C ALA A 149 37.92 19.39 -4.56
N GLU A 150 38.28 19.75 -3.33
CA GLU A 150 37.52 19.76 -2.07
C GLU A 150 36.09 20.35 -2.13
N PRO A 151 35.10 19.83 -1.38
CA PRO A 151 33.76 20.37 -1.35
C PRO A 151 33.66 21.56 -0.38
N ARG A 152 33.32 22.75 -0.90
CA ARG A 152 32.79 23.86 -0.10
C ARG A 152 31.28 23.72 0.05
N GLY A 153 30.88 23.50 1.31
CA GLY A 153 29.59 23.73 1.95
C GLY A 153 28.35 24.02 1.09
N GLN A 154 27.51 23.00 0.94
CA GLN A 154 26.05 23.14 0.89
C GLN A 154 25.46 22.10 1.85
N GLU A 155 24.68 22.56 2.83
CA GLU A 155 24.01 21.70 3.80
C GLU A 155 22.92 20.87 3.12
N ILE A 156 23.31 19.68 2.67
CA ILE A 156 22.41 18.57 2.43
C ILE A 156 22.06 18.04 3.81
N ILE A 157 20.77 18.04 4.17
CA ILE A 157 20.28 17.27 5.31
C ILE A 157 20.51 15.79 4.97
N HIS A 158 21.66 15.25 5.37
CA HIS A 158 21.99 13.85 5.25
C HIS A 158 21.02 13.05 6.11
N LEU A 159 20.03 12.42 5.48
CA LEU A 159 19.28 11.33 6.08
C LEU A 159 20.24 10.13 6.25
N MET A 160 21.04 10.15 7.33
CA MET A 160 22.07 9.19 7.75
C MET A 160 22.91 8.57 6.61
N GLU A 161 24.21 8.88 6.58
CA GLU A 161 25.17 8.21 5.70
C GLU A 161 25.07 6.68 5.84
N PRO A 162 25.03 5.92 4.72
CA PRO A 162 25.01 4.46 4.76
C PRO A 162 26.19 3.94 5.56
N LEU A 163 25.92 3.06 6.51
CA LEU A 163 26.98 2.46 7.33
C LEU A 163 27.94 1.64 6.46
N ASP A 164 29.24 1.84 6.67
CA ASP A 164 30.27 1.01 6.04
C ASP A 164 30.10 -0.45 6.43
N ARG A 165 30.21 -1.34 5.43
CA ARG A 165 30.02 -2.78 5.62
C ARG A 165 31.32 -3.41 6.15
N PRO A 166 31.33 -4.00 7.37
CA PRO A 166 32.47 -4.75 7.90
C PRO A 166 32.81 -5.98 7.05
N GLY A 167 34.06 -6.46 7.15
CA GLY A 167 34.53 -7.65 6.42
C GLY A 167 33.83 -8.95 6.83
N ALA A 168 33.27 -9.03 8.04
CA ALA A 168 32.47 -10.15 8.53
C ALA A 168 31.31 -9.65 9.38
N LEU A 169 30.16 -10.31 9.26
CA LEU A 169 28.95 -10.00 10.03
C LEU A 169 28.41 -11.30 10.64
N PRO A 170 28.06 -11.33 11.94
CA PRO A 170 27.29 -12.43 12.51
C PRO A 170 25.88 -12.44 11.93
N GLY A 171 25.30 -13.63 11.72
CA GLY A 171 23.96 -13.76 11.19
C GLY A 171 23.32 -15.12 11.46
N ARG A 172 22.02 -15.21 11.19
CA ARG A 172 21.21 -16.44 11.34
C ARG A 172 20.40 -16.69 10.08
N THR A 173 20.26 -17.97 9.73
CA THR A 173 19.44 -18.41 8.60
C THR A 173 18.20 -19.15 9.09
N TYR A 174 17.04 -18.65 8.68
CA TYR A 174 15.73 -19.18 9.00
C TYR A 174 15.14 -19.89 7.78
N LYS A 175 14.36 -20.94 8.02
CA LYS A 175 13.71 -21.73 6.98
C LYS A 175 12.20 -21.59 7.07
N ILE A 176 11.58 -21.16 5.97
CA ILE A 176 10.13 -21.16 5.79
C ILE A 176 9.76 -22.25 4.78
N LYS A 177 8.81 -23.11 5.16
CA LYS A 177 8.12 -23.99 4.22
C LYS A 177 6.72 -23.42 4.02
N TRP A 178 6.52 -22.69 2.93
CA TRP A 178 5.22 -22.13 2.58
C TRP A 178 4.30 -23.25 2.08
N PRO A 179 3.03 -23.32 2.54
CA PRO A 179 2.06 -24.26 1.98
C PRO A 179 1.90 -24.02 0.47
N ASP A 180 1.68 -25.09 -0.29
CA ASP A 180 1.57 -25.05 -1.75
C ASP A 180 2.84 -24.65 -2.53
N SER A 181 3.99 -24.52 -1.84
CA SER A 181 5.31 -24.39 -2.48
C SER A 181 6.11 -25.68 -2.36
N ASP A 182 6.58 -26.20 -3.50
CA ASP A 182 7.48 -27.36 -3.57
C ASP A 182 8.88 -27.08 -3.00
N HIS A 183 9.22 -25.80 -2.80
CA HIS A 183 10.53 -25.36 -2.38
C HIS A 183 10.47 -24.50 -1.12
N ALA A 184 11.36 -24.80 -0.18
CA ALA A 184 11.57 -23.99 1.01
C ALA A 184 12.28 -22.67 0.65
N ILE A 185 12.03 -21.66 1.47
CA ILE A 185 12.65 -20.35 1.39
C ILE A 185 13.58 -20.21 2.59
N TYR A 186 14.79 -19.74 2.35
CA TYR A 186 15.82 -19.49 3.34
C TYR A 186 16.02 -17.99 3.46
N ILE A 187 15.95 -17.49 4.69
CA ILE A 187 16.08 -16.06 5.01
C ILE A 187 17.28 -15.93 5.94
N THR A 188 18.36 -15.33 5.46
CA THR A 188 19.55 -15.04 6.26
C THR A 188 19.51 -13.59 6.69
N LEU A 189 19.56 -13.32 7.99
CA LEU A 189 19.67 -11.99 8.56
C LEU A 189 21.05 -11.85 9.18
N ASN A 190 21.76 -10.80 8.78
CA ASN A 190 23.06 -10.43 9.31
C ASN A 190 22.94 -9.15 10.13
N ASP A 191 23.68 -9.08 11.22
CA ASP A 191 23.62 -8.00 12.19
C ASP A 191 24.92 -7.23 12.26
N ILE A 192 24.83 -5.96 12.63
CA ILE A 192 25.96 -5.14 13.03
C ILE A 192 25.82 -4.74 14.50
N GLU A 193 26.94 -4.68 15.20
CA GLU A 193 27.01 -4.07 16.53
C GLU A 193 27.36 -2.60 16.38
N GLN A 194 26.48 -1.73 16.89
CA GLN A 194 26.68 -0.29 16.86
C GLN A 194 26.26 0.30 18.22
N ALA A 195 27.14 1.11 18.82
CA ALA A 195 26.90 1.75 20.11
C ALA A 195 26.44 0.76 21.22
N GLY A 196 27.00 -0.46 21.24
CA GLY A 196 26.69 -1.49 22.22
C GLY A 196 25.35 -2.21 22.01
N ARG A 197 24.67 -1.98 20.87
CA ARG A 197 23.40 -2.64 20.52
C ARG A 197 23.54 -3.39 19.19
N ARG A 198 23.01 -4.61 19.13
CA ARG A 198 22.86 -5.36 17.88
C ARG A 198 21.65 -4.85 17.11
N ARG A 199 21.85 -4.59 15.81
CA ARG A 199 20.79 -4.19 14.88
C ARG A 199 20.88 -5.02 13.60
N PRO A 200 19.76 -5.25 12.92
CA PRO A 200 19.80 -5.91 11.62
C PRO A 200 20.46 -4.97 10.60
N PHE A 201 21.29 -5.55 9.74
CA PHE A 201 22.12 -4.83 8.77
C PHE A 201 21.81 -5.21 7.32
N GLU A 202 21.66 -6.50 7.04
CA GLU A 202 21.26 -6.98 5.71
C GLU A 202 20.47 -8.29 5.81
N VAL A 203 19.61 -8.50 4.83
CA VAL A 203 18.83 -9.72 4.67
C VAL A 203 19.16 -10.36 3.33
N PHE A 204 19.16 -11.69 3.27
CA PHE A 204 19.25 -12.48 2.04
C PHE A 204 18.11 -13.48 2.00
N ILE A 205 17.31 -13.45 0.93
CA ILE A 205 16.23 -14.41 0.71
C ILE A 205 16.60 -15.29 -0.47
N ASN A 206 16.65 -16.60 -0.26
CA ASN A 206 17.02 -17.57 -1.28
C ASN A 206 15.98 -18.70 -1.34
N SER A 207 15.64 -19.13 -2.55
CA SER A 207 14.76 -20.27 -2.80
C SER A 207 15.23 -21.03 -4.03
N LYS A 208 14.91 -22.32 -4.09
CA LYS A 208 15.06 -23.12 -5.31
C LYS A 208 14.00 -22.79 -6.36
N ASN A 209 12.92 -22.11 -5.98
CA ASN A 209 11.92 -21.66 -6.94
C ASN A 209 12.44 -20.45 -7.74
N MET A 210 12.57 -20.63 -9.06
CA MET A 210 13.04 -19.59 -9.98
C MET A 210 11.93 -18.63 -10.44
N GLU A 211 10.66 -18.99 -10.27
CA GLU A 211 9.49 -18.23 -10.76
C GLU A 211 9.43 -16.80 -10.18
N HIS A 212 9.90 -16.62 -8.95
CA HIS A 212 9.88 -15.33 -8.25
C HIS A 212 11.30 -14.80 -7.95
N PHE A 213 12.32 -15.30 -8.65
CA PHE A 213 13.72 -14.97 -8.36
C PHE A 213 14.00 -13.46 -8.46
N ALA A 214 13.57 -12.80 -9.54
CA ALA A 214 13.81 -11.37 -9.75
C ALA A 214 13.16 -10.50 -8.67
N TRP A 215 11.91 -10.81 -8.30
CA TRP A 215 11.18 -10.13 -7.22
C TRP A 215 11.83 -10.35 -5.86
N THR A 216 12.27 -11.57 -5.57
CA THR A 216 12.97 -11.92 -4.33
C THR A 216 14.29 -11.15 -4.20
N VAL A 217 15.07 -11.06 -5.28
CA VAL A 217 16.31 -10.27 -5.31
C VAL A 217 16.04 -8.78 -5.10
N ALA A 218 15.03 -8.23 -5.78
CA ALA A 218 14.65 -6.83 -5.63
C ALA A 218 14.23 -6.51 -4.19
N LEU A 219 13.35 -7.32 -3.59
CA LEU A 219 12.89 -7.17 -2.22
C LEU A 219 14.06 -7.25 -1.21
N THR A 220 14.92 -8.24 -1.38
CA THR A 220 16.11 -8.45 -0.55
C THR A 220 17.03 -7.23 -0.56
N ARG A 221 17.27 -6.66 -1.75
CA ARG A 221 18.10 -5.45 -1.92
C ARG A 221 17.46 -4.23 -1.27
N MET A 222 16.15 -4.07 -1.39
CA MET A 222 15.41 -2.96 -0.79
C MET A 222 15.43 -3.02 0.73
N ILE A 223 15.11 -4.16 1.33
CA ILE A 223 15.13 -4.32 2.80
C ILE A 223 16.55 -4.08 3.33
N SER A 224 17.57 -4.65 2.68
CA SER A 224 18.97 -4.43 3.08
C SER A 224 19.39 -2.95 2.94
N ALA A 225 18.93 -2.25 1.91
CA ALA A 225 19.20 -0.82 1.76
C ALA A 225 18.57 0.00 2.90
N VAL A 226 17.36 -0.36 3.34
CA VAL A 226 16.71 0.27 4.50
C VAL A 226 17.49 -0.03 5.78
N PHE A 227 17.88 -1.28 6.02
CA PHE A 227 18.65 -1.66 7.22
C PHE A 227 20.00 -0.94 7.34
N ARG A 228 20.68 -0.69 6.22
CA ARG A 228 21.97 0.02 6.17
C ARG A 228 21.89 1.52 6.43
N ARG A 229 20.73 2.15 6.22
CA ARG A 229 20.54 3.61 6.36
C ARG A 229 20.35 4.07 7.81
N GLY A 230 20.51 3.19 8.79
CA GLY A 230 20.41 3.58 10.19
C GLY A 230 18.96 3.78 10.67
N GLY A 231 18.78 4.35 11.87
CA GLY A 231 17.45 4.65 12.42
C GLY A 231 16.59 3.46 12.87
N ASP A 232 15.31 3.74 13.13
CA ASP A 232 14.30 2.74 13.48
C ASP A 232 13.80 2.02 12.22
N VAL A 233 14.16 0.73 12.11
CA VAL A 233 13.79 -0.13 10.97
C VAL A 233 12.69 -1.14 11.34
N SER A 234 12.07 -0.97 12.51
CA SER A 234 10.97 -1.81 12.97
C SER A 234 9.77 -1.76 12.04
N PHE A 235 9.51 -0.63 11.38
CA PHE A 235 8.40 -0.46 10.44
C PHE A 235 8.43 -1.47 9.29
N VAL A 236 9.62 -1.95 8.87
CA VAL A 236 9.75 -2.94 7.80
C VAL A 236 9.00 -4.23 8.15
N VAL A 237 8.99 -4.60 9.43
CA VAL A 237 8.24 -5.77 9.92
C VAL A 237 6.74 -5.55 9.76
N ASP A 238 6.24 -4.40 10.19
CA ASP A 238 4.82 -4.06 10.14
C ASP A 238 4.32 -3.98 8.68
N GLU A 239 5.09 -3.33 7.80
CA GLU A 239 4.79 -3.23 6.36
C GLU A 239 4.72 -4.61 5.69
N LEU A 240 5.68 -5.51 5.96
CA LEU A 240 5.68 -6.86 5.41
C LEU A 240 4.50 -7.69 5.92
N LYS A 241 4.15 -7.56 7.20
CA LYS A 241 3.01 -8.27 7.82
C LYS A 241 1.66 -7.76 7.33
N ALA A 242 1.59 -6.53 6.84
CA ALA A 242 0.38 -5.93 6.26
C ALA A 242 0.11 -6.37 4.81
N VAL A 243 1.02 -7.13 4.18
CA VAL A 243 0.79 -7.62 2.80
C VAL A 243 -0.10 -8.86 2.80
N PHE A 244 -1.15 -8.84 1.98
CA PHE A 244 -2.10 -9.94 1.81
C PHE A 244 -1.95 -10.62 0.43
N ASP A 245 -2.02 -11.94 0.38
CA ASP A 245 -2.15 -12.68 -0.89
C ASP A 245 -3.64 -12.72 -1.28
N PRO A 246 -4.02 -12.31 -2.52
CA PRO A 246 -5.40 -12.39 -2.98
C PRO A 246 -6.00 -13.80 -2.96
N ARG A 247 -5.17 -14.85 -2.98
CA ARG A 247 -5.58 -16.25 -2.87
C ARG A 247 -5.86 -16.68 -1.43
N GLY A 248 -5.64 -15.80 -0.46
CA GLY A 248 -5.75 -16.09 0.96
C GLY A 248 -4.42 -16.50 1.58
N GLY A 249 -4.38 -16.47 2.91
CA GLY A 249 -3.23 -16.89 3.71
C GLY A 249 -3.31 -18.34 4.18
N HIS A 250 -2.35 -18.75 4.98
CA HIS A 250 -2.32 -20.09 5.58
C HIS A 250 -2.15 -20.04 7.09
N TRP A 251 -2.66 -21.07 7.76
CA TRP A 251 -2.37 -21.31 9.17
C TRP A 251 -1.00 -21.98 9.32
N MET A 252 -0.08 -21.30 10.01
CA MET A 252 1.28 -21.77 10.25
C MET A 252 1.61 -21.66 11.74
N LYS A 253 2.06 -22.76 12.35
CA LYS A 253 2.40 -22.83 13.79
C LYS A 253 1.28 -22.27 14.70
N GLY A 254 0.01 -22.54 14.37
CA GLY A 254 -1.15 -22.09 15.15
C GLY A 254 -1.52 -20.61 14.98
N LYS A 255 -0.90 -19.88 14.06
CA LYS A 255 -1.25 -18.49 13.72
C LYS A 255 -1.63 -18.38 12.24
N TYR A 256 -2.61 -17.54 11.93
CA TYR A 256 -2.95 -17.23 10.54
C TYR A 256 -1.92 -16.25 9.97
N VAL A 257 -1.37 -16.59 8.80
CA VAL A 257 -0.36 -15.80 8.09
C VAL A 257 -0.92 -15.40 6.72
N PRO A 258 -1.19 -14.12 6.46
CA PRO A 258 -1.99 -13.67 5.32
C PRO A 258 -1.28 -13.76 3.96
N SER A 259 0.05 -13.87 3.94
CA SER A 259 0.86 -14.00 2.72
C SER A 259 2.26 -14.52 3.04
N LEU A 260 3.00 -14.96 2.00
CA LEU A 260 4.40 -15.33 2.15
C LEU A 260 5.25 -14.15 2.65
N LEU A 261 4.94 -12.93 2.21
CA LEU A 261 5.62 -11.72 2.67
C LEU A 261 5.37 -11.45 4.16
N ALA A 262 4.15 -11.69 4.63
CA ALA A 262 3.86 -11.61 6.05
C ALA A 262 4.60 -12.68 6.87
N ALA A 263 4.83 -13.86 6.29
CA ALA A 263 5.67 -14.89 6.91
C ALA A 263 7.14 -14.45 7.02
N ILE A 264 7.68 -13.80 5.98
CA ILE A 264 9.02 -13.21 5.99
C ILE A 264 9.10 -12.10 7.04
N GLY A 265 8.09 -11.22 7.11
CA GLY A 265 7.98 -10.19 8.15
C GLY A 265 8.00 -10.78 9.56
N GLY A 266 7.28 -11.89 9.79
CA GLY A 266 7.32 -12.61 11.06
C GLY A 266 8.70 -13.19 11.42
N VAL A 267 9.48 -13.66 10.44
CA VAL A 267 10.87 -14.10 10.67
C VAL A 267 11.78 -12.94 11.03
N ILE A 268 11.62 -11.80 10.36
CA ILE A 268 12.40 -10.59 10.68
C ILE A 268 12.03 -10.08 12.09
N GLU A 269 10.75 -10.11 12.46
CA GLU A 269 10.27 -9.79 13.81
C GLU A 269 10.91 -10.69 14.87
N GLU A 270 10.83 -12.01 14.67
CA GLU A 270 11.43 -13.00 15.55
C GLU A 270 12.93 -12.73 15.75
N HIS A 271 13.65 -12.50 14.66
CA HIS A 271 15.07 -12.19 14.72
C HIS A 271 15.37 -10.87 15.46
N MET A 272 14.62 -9.80 15.17
CA MET A 272 14.79 -8.50 15.83
C MET A 272 14.50 -8.56 17.33
N LEU A 273 13.54 -9.39 17.75
CA LEU A 273 13.27 -9.67 19.17
C LEU A 273 14.43 -10.45 19.81
N GLU A 274 14.94 -11.48 19.13
CA GLU A 274 16.05 -12.31 19.62
C GLU A 274 17.34 -11.51 19.86
N ILE A 275 17.64 -10.54 18.99
CA ILE A 275 18.83 -9.68 19.14
C ILE A 275 18.61 -8.48 20.08
N GLY A 276 17.41 -8.32 20.65
CA GLY A 276 17.05 -7.19 21.51
C GLY A 276 16.89 -5.85 20.76
N PHE A 277 16.71 -5.89 19.43
CA PHE A 277 16.41 -4.70 18.63
C PHE A 277 14.94 -4.28 18.79
N LEU A 278 14.03 -5.24 18.87
CA LEU A 278 12.67 -5.02 19.33
C LEU A 278 12.57 -5.47 20.78
N THR A 279 11.83 -4.72 21.60
CA THR A 279 11.28 -5.27 22.83
C THR A 279 10.07 -6.12 22.46
N PRO A 280 9.86 -7.28 23.11
CA PRO A 280 8.55 -7.92 23.06
C PRO A 280 7.53 -6.83 23.32
N ARG A 281 6.55 -6.70 22.43
CA ARG A 281 5.33 -6.04 22.86
C ARG A 281 4.88 -6.92 24.01
N ASP A 282 5.10 -6.49 25.26
CA ASP A 282 4.19 -6.83 26.35
C ASP A 282 2.82 -6.75 25.73
N ASN A 283 1.93 -7.67 26.07
CA ASN A 283 0.53 -7.50 25.72
C ASN A 283 0.10 -6.11 26.22
N LEU A 284 0.29 -5.06 25.40
CA LEU A 284 -0.72 -4.09 25.12
C LEU A 284 -1.89 -4.99 24.72
N GLU A 285 -2.63 -5.44 25.73
CA GLU A 285 -4.01 -5.01 25.82
C GLU A 285 -4.06 -3.70 25.04
N LEU A 286 -4.51 -3.79 23.80
CA LEU A 286 -5.24 -2.70 23.23
C LEU A 286 -6.13 -2.26 24.38
N ASP A 287 -5.82 -1.10 24.97
CA ASP A 287 -6.73 -0.40 25.85
C ASP A 287 -7.90 0.00 24.93
N LEU A 288 -8.71 -1.02 24.62
CA LEU A 288 -10.07 -0.93 24.18
C LEU A 288 -10.76 -0.32 25.39
N GLY A 289 -10.56 1.00 25.54
CA GLY A 289 -10.94 1.75 26.72
C GLY A 289 -12.29 1.27 27.21
N LYS A 290 -12.34 0.93 28.50
CA LYS A 290 -13.50 0.42 29.27
C LYS A 290 -14.68 -0.02 28.37
N PRO A 291 -15.00 -1.32 28.28
CA PRO A 291 -16.05 -1.80 27.39
C PRO A 291 -17.29 -0.93 27.54
N ARG A 292 -17.58 -0.10 26.51
CA ARG A 292 -18.84 0.61 26.45
C ARG A 292 -19.88 -0.48 26.40
N GLN A 293 -20.63 -0.60 27.49
CA GLN A 293 -21.76 -1.49 27.60
C GLN A 293 -22.71 -1.13 26.46
N VAL A 294 -22.69 -1.94 25.40
CA VAL A 294 -23.72 -1.89 24.37
C VAL A 294 -24.95 -2.46 25.05
N VAL A 295 -25.76 -1.54 25.59
CA VAL A 295 -27.09 -1.83 26.07
C VAL A 295 -27.83 -2.56 24.94
N ASN A 296 -28.37 -3.75 25.26
CA ASN A 296 -29.27 -4.59 24.45
C ASN A 296 -28.77 -5.79 23.62
N LEU A 297 -27.65 -6.43 23.94
CA LEU A 297 -27.42 -7.84 23.54
C LEU A 297 -26.97 -8.66 24.74
N GLY A 298 -27.88 -9.48 25.28
CA GLY A 298 -27.58 -10.40 26.37
C GLY A 298 -26.68 -11.54 25.90
N GLY A 299 -25.48 -11.62 26.49
CA GLY A 299 -24.54 -12.73 26.32
C GLY A 299 -23.35 -12.37 25.42
N ALA A 300 -22.15 -12.34 25.98
CA ALA A 300 -20.93 -12.30 25.17
C ALA A 300 -20.85 -13.62 24.36
N PRO A 301 -20.57 -13.57 23.03
CA PRO A 301 -20.44 -14.78 22.25
C PRO A 301 -19.25 -15.60 22.75
N GLY A 302 -19.51 -16.86 23.08
CA GLY A 302 -18.50 -17.84 23.45
C GLY A 302 -17.81 -18.44 22.22
N GLN A 303 -16.74 -19.18 22.48
CA GLN A 303 -16.05 -19.93 21.43
C GLN A 303 -16.77 -21.28 21.18
N CYS A 304 -17.10 -21.56 19.93
CA CYS A 304 -17.78 -22.79 19.54
C CYS A 304 -16.84 -24.01 19.68
N PRO A 305 -17.23 -25.09 20.38
CA PRO A 305 -16.40 -26.28 20.53
C PRO A 305 -16.26 -27.10 19.24
N SER A 306 -17.14 -26.89 18.25
CA SER A 306 -17.10 -27.62 16.98
C SER A 306 -16.22 -26.94 15.92
N CYS A 307 -16.30 -25.61 15.78
CA CYS A 307 -15.58 -24.89 14.71
C CYS A 307 -14.61 -23.82 15.21
N GLY A 308 -14.54 -23.56 16.52
CA GLY A 308 -13.60 -22.61 17.12
C GLY A 308 -13.93 -21.13 16.88
N SER A 309 -15.04 -20.80 16.19
CA SER A 309 -15.48 -19.42 15.99
C SER A 309 -16.04 -18.80 17.28
N VAL A 310 -15.88 -17.49 17.47
CA VAL A 310 -16.47 -16.73 18.59
C VAL A 310 -17.89 -16.30 18.22
N ALA A 311 -18.73 -17.30 17.94
CA ALA A 311 -20.09 -17.14 17.46
C ALA A 311 -21.09 -18.04 18.21
N LEU A 312 -20.69 -18.55 19.38
CA LEU A 312 -21.55 -19.37 20.24
C LEU A 312 -22.43 -18.44 21.08
N ILE A 313 -23.73 -18.45 20.83
CA ILE A 313 -24.71 -17.67 21.56
C ILE A 313 -25.64 -18.60 22.35
N ARG A 314 -26.16 -18.11 23.47
CA ARG A 314 -27.16 -18.85 24.24
C ARG A 314 -28.54 -18.34 23.88
N GLN A 315 -29.33 -19.18 23.21
CA GLN A 315 -30.68 -18.87 22.76
C GLN A 315 -31.62 -19.97 23.24
N GLU A 316 -32.77 -19.59 23.81
CA GLU A 316 -33.81 -20.54 24.27
C GLU A 316 -33.31 -21.63 25.24
N GLY A 317 -32.29 -21.29 26.05
CA GLY A 317 -31.69 -22.23 27.01
C GLY A 317 -30.64 -23.18 26.43
N CYS A 318 -30.36 -23.12 25.13
CA CYS A 318 -29.35 -23.91 24.45
C CYS A 318 -28.18 -23.07 23.90
N ASP A 319 -27.01 -23.69 23.74
CA ASP A 319 -25.84 -23.07 23.11
C ASP A 319 -25.86 -23.37 21.60
N LEU A 320 -26.00 -22.32 20.78
CA LEU A 320 -26.08 -22.38 19.32
C LEU A 320 -24.91 -21.60 18.69
N CYS A 321 -24.24 -22.17 17.69
CA CYS A 321 -23.24 -21.46 16.90
C CYS A 321 -23.85 -20.90 15.62
N THR A 322 -23.87 -19.58 15.48
CA THR A 322 -24.38 -18.92 14.26
C THR A 322 -23.47 -19.08 13.04
N ALA A 323 -22.22 -19.53 13.24
CA ALA A 323 -21.25 -19.71 12.16
C ALA A 323 -21.29 -21.10 11.52
N CYS A 324 -21.63 -22.16 12.26
CA CYS A 324 -21.61 -23.54 11.75
C CYS A 324 -22.89 -24.35 12.02
N GLY A 325 -23.87 -23.76 12.70
CA GLY A 325 -25.12 -24.45 13.04
C GLY A 325 -25.00 -25.47 14.18
N TYR A 326 -23.87 -25.51 14.90
CA TYR A 326 -23.72 -26.36 16.08
C TYR A 326 -24.77 -26.03 17.15
N SER A 327 -25.47 -27.05 17.66
CA SER A 327 -26.43 -26.97 18.77
C SER A 327 -26.01 -27.96 19.86
N LYS A 328 -25.94 -27.51 21.11
CA LYS A 328 -25.67 -28.42 22.25
C LYS A 328 -26.83 -29.38 22.54
N CYS A 329 -28.05 -29.05 22.09
CA CYS A 329 -29.28 -29.73 22.49
C CYS A 329 -29.91 -30.57 21.36
N GLY A 330 -29.21 -30.72 20.23
CA GLY A 330 -29.69 -31.40 19.03
C GLY A 330 -29.89 -30.44 17.88
#